data_AF-A0A6I2WR07-F1
#
_entry.id   AF-A0A6I2WR07-F1
#
_cell.length_a   1.000
_cell.length_b   1.000
_cell.length_c   1.000
_cell.angle_alpha   90.00
_cell.angle_beta   90.00
_cell.angle_gamma   90.00
#
_symmetry.space_group_name_H-M   'P 1'
#
loop_
_entity.id
_entity.type
_entity.pdbx_description
1 polymer ?
#
loop_
_entity_poly.entity_id
_entity_poly.type
_entity_poly.pdbx_seq_one_letter_code
_entity_poly.pdbx_strand_id
1 'polypeptide(L)'
;MSNLPINSPIKGPGLTKPGVIVLQFLVIFLFQAVELLFRSSLGIITAIAIWIAFFGAIYLGRSGTLYVAAVSPPISLLITSFILMPTVGGGSFAPTKFLVDLVSGLASISFYLLSGAAITWFLWFKRERSNAN
;
A
#
# COMPACT_ATOMS: atom_id res chain seq x y z
N MET A 1 -2.15 31.93 -37.95
CA MET A 1 -2.62 31.39 -36.66
C MET A 1 -1.41 30.75 -35.98
N SER A 2 -0.93 31.36 -34.91
CA SER A 2 0.28 30.94 -34.18
C SER A 2 0.05 29.59 -33.50
N ASN A 3 0.79 28.57 -33.95
CA ASN A 3 0.97 27.32 -33.20
C ASN A 3 1.85 27.61 -31.98
N LEU A 4 1.24 28.12 -30.91
CA LEU A 4 1.89 28.14 -29.61
C LEU A 4 1.95 26.69 -29.11
N PRO A 5 3.14 26.15 -28.79
CA PRO A 5 3.22 24.87 -28.11
C PRO A 5 2.56 25.09 -26.75
N ILE A 6 1.32 24.62 -26.59
CA ILE A 6 0.67 24.56 -25.30
C ILE A 6 1.58 23.66 -24.47
N ASN A 7 2.36 24.30 -23.60
CA ASN A 7 3.20 23.71 -22.59
C ASN A 7 2.37 22.62 -21.92
N SER A 8 2.63 21.37 -22.29
CA SER A 8 2.03 20.23 -21.62
C SER A 8 2.32 20.43 -20.15
N PRO A 9 1.31 20.45 -19.25
CA PRO A 9 1.57 20.69 -17.85
C PRO A 9 2.66 19.71 -17.44
N ILE A 10 3.82 20.26 -17.07
CA ILE A 10 5.00 19.48 -16.69
C ILE A 10 4.52 18.62 -15.53
N LYS A 11 4.11 17.39 -15.84
CA LYS A 11 3.89 16.37 -14.84
C LYS A 11 5.25 16.18 -14.22
N GLY A 12 5.42 16.75 -13.03
CA GLY A 12 6.65 16.61 -12.25
C GLY A 12 7.04 15.13 -12.21
N PRO A 13 8.34 14.81 -12.13
CA PRO A 13 8.81 13.43 -12.08
C PRO A 13 7.97 12.67 -11.05
N GLY A 14 7.22 11.66 -11.51
CA GLY A 14 6.37 10.86 -10.63
C GLY A 14 7.17 10.28 -9.46
N LEU A 15 6.47 9.84 -8.42
CA LEU A 15 7.06 9.35 -7.18
C LEU A 15 8.16 8.32 -7.46
N THR A 16 9.31 8.49 -6.80
CA THR A 16 10.44 7.57 -6.90
C THR A 16 10.11 6.26 -6.17
N LYS A 17 10.91 5.20 -6.42
CA LYS A 17 10.79 3.91 -5.72
C LYS A 17 10.67 4.06 -4.18
N PRO A 18 11.58 4.78 -3.49
CA PRO A 18 11.45 4.99 -2.05
C PRO A 18 10.22 5.84 -1.68
N GLY A 19 9.86 6.83 -2.50
CA GLY A 19 8.67 7.65 -2.26
C GLY A 19 7.37 6.84 -2.25
N VAL A 20 7.24 5.86 -3.14
CA VAL A 20 6.08 4.94 -3.15
C VAL A 20 6.01 4.12 -1.86
N ILE A 21 7.13 3.58 -1.41
CA ILE A 21 7.19 2.78 -0.17
C ILE A 21 6.76 3.62 1.03
N VAL A 22 7.29 4.84 1.15
CA VAL A 22 6.95 5.74 2.27
C VAL A 22 5.48 6.12 2.22
N LEU A 23 4.94 6.47 1.05
CA LEU A 23 3.53 6.82 0.90
C LEU A 23 2.61 5.69 1.38
N GLN A 24 2.84 4.47 0.90
CA GLN A 24 2.00 3.34 1.26
C GLN A 24 2.14 2.94 2.73
N PHE A 25 3.37 2.99 3.26
CA PHE A 25 3.60 2.77 4.68
C PHE A 25 2.84 3.78 5.54
N LEU A 26 2.91 5.06 5.20
CA LEU A 26 2.29 6.13 5.98
C LEU A 26 0.76 6.02 5.93
N VAL A 27 0.18 5.75 4.76
CA VAL A 27 -1.27 5.52 4.60
C VAL A 27 -1.72 4.33 5.44
N ILE A 28 -1.08 3.16 5.29
CA ILE A 28 -1.48 1.96 6.02
C ILE A 28 -1.28 2.17 7.52
N PHE A 29 -0.16 2.77 7.94
CA PHE A 29 0.14 3.03 9.36
C PHE A 29 -0.91 3.90 10.03
N LEU A 30 -1.30 5.03 9.41
CA LEU A 30 -2.28 5.93 10.01
C LEU A 30 -3.66 5.29 10.15
N PHE A 31 -4.16 4.68 9.07
CA PHE A 31 -5.49 4.08 9.10
C PHE A 31 -5.55 2.84 10.00
N GLN A 32 -4.50 2.03 10.01
CA GLN A 32 -4.38 0.89 10.91
C GLN A 32 -4.26 1.32 12.37
N ALA A 33 -3.51 2.38 12.68
CA ALA A 33 -3.39 2.90 14.04
C ALA A 33 -4.73 3.39 14.56
N VAL A 34 -5.47 4.15 13.73
CA VAL A 34 -6.82 4.60 14.04
C VAL A 34 -7.75 3.41 14.27
N GLU A 35 -7.74 2.42 13.38
CA GLU A 35 -8.63 1.25 13.52
C GLU A 35 -8.29 0.42 14.77
N LEU A 36 -7.01 0.21 15.08
CA LEU A 36 -6.61 -0.48 16.31
C LEU A 36 -7.00 0.28 17.59
N LEU A 37 -6.93 1.61 17.58
CA LEU A 37 -7.34 2.44 18.72
C LEU A 37 -8.83 2.24 19.06
N PHE A 38 -9.69 2.11 18.03
CA PHE A 38 -11.14 2.05 18.23
C PHE A 38 -11.71 0.61 18.29
N ARG A 39 -11.09 -0.34 17.59
CA ARG A 39 -11.64 -1.71 17.41
C ARG A 39 -10.72 -2.81 17.96
N SER A 40 -9.51 -2.48 18.40
CA SER A 40 -8.47 -3.42 18.85
C SER A 40 -8.16 -4.57 17.88
N SER A 41 -8.61 -4.45 16.62
CA SER A 41 -8.53 -5.51 15.61
C SER A 41 -8.49 -4.90 14.22
N LEU A 42 -7.85 -5.64 13.30
CA LEU A 42 -7.73 -5.31 11.89
C LEU A 42 -9.08 -5.49 11.17
N GLY A 43 -9.55 -4.45 10.49
CA GLY A 43 -10.90 -4.41 9.95
C GLY A 43 -11.01 -3.74 8.57
N ILE A 44 -12.23 -3.31 8.27
CA ILE A 44 -12.63 -2.77 6.96
C ILE A 44 -11.91 -1.45 6.64
N ILE A 45 -11.51 -0.67 7.66
CA ILE A 45 -10.85 0.61 7.45
C ILE A 45 -9.43 0.37 6.91
N THR A 46 -8.70 -0.58 7.50
CA THR A 46 -7.38 -0.98 7.01
C THR A 46 -7.49 -1.60 5.61
N ALA A 47 -8.54 -2.38 5.33
CA ALA A 47 -8.79 -2.94 4.01
C ALA A 47 -8.95 -1.87 2.91
N ILE A 48 -9.74 -0.82 3.19
CA ILE A 48 -9.92 0.32 2.27
C ILE A 48 -8.61 1.11 2.14
N ALA A 49 -7.88 1.31 3.24
CA ALA A 49 -6.60 2.01 3.21
C ALA A 49 -5.57 1.32 2.31
N ILE A 50 -5.56 -0.01 2.26
CA ILE A 50 -4.70 -0.79 1.37
C ILE A 50 -5.03 -0.51 -0.10
N TRP A 51 -6.32 -0.51 -0.47
CA TRP A 51 -6.72 -0.16 -1.83
C TRP A 51 -6.33 1.27 -2.20
N ILE A 52 -6.50 2.21 -1.28
CA ILE A 52 -6.05 3.61 -1.46
C ILE A 52 -4.53 3.65 -1.64
N ALA A 53 -3.76 2.88 -0.86
CA ALA A 53 -2.31 2.80 -0.97
C ALA A 53 -1.85 2.22 -2.31
N PHE A 54 -2.50 1.15 -2.79
CA PHE A 54 -2.26 0.60 -4.13
C PHE A 54 -2.57 1.63 -5.23
N PHE A 55 -3.76 2.23 -5.18
CA PHE A 55 -4.19 3.19 -6.19
C PHE A 55 -3.32 4.46 -6.19
N GLY A 56 -3.03 5.01 -5.02
CA GLY A 56 -2.16 6.17 -4.85
C GLY A 56 -0.76 5.92 -5.39
N ALA A 57 -0.20 4.73 -5.15
CA ALA A 57 1.09 4.35 -5.69
C ALA A 57 1.10 4.17 -7.22
N ILE A 58 0.05 3.57 -7.80
CA ILE A 58 -0.08 3.41 -9.25
C ILE A 58 -0.25 4.77 -9.94
N TYR A 59 -1.03 5.67 -9.35
CA TYR A 59 -1.36 6.97 -9.92
C TYR A 59 -0.20 7.97 -9.82
N LEU A 60 0.47 8.03 -8.65
CA LEU A 60 1.56 8.97 -8.40
C LEU A 60 2.92 8.43 -8.83
N GLY A 61 3.09 7.12 -8.97
CA GLY A 61 4.36 6.46 -9.26
C GLY A 61 4.86 6.67 -10.70
N ARG A 62 6.18 6.86 -10.85
CA ARG A 62 6.85 6.89 -12.17
C ARG A 62 6.89 5.50 -12.83
N SER A 63 7.01 5.43 -14.15
CA SER A 63 7.34 4.18 -14.87
C SER A 63 8.55 3.48 -14.22
N GLY A 64 8.38 2.19 -13.91
CA GLY A 64 9.36 1.39 -13.15
C GLY A 64 9.13 1.32 -11.63
N THR A 65 8.12 2.02 -11.09
CA THR A 65 7.74 1.91 -9.67
C THR A 65 6.59 0.94 -9.39
N LEU A 66 5.91 0.45 -10.44
CA LEU A 66 4.78 -0.47 -10.31
C LEU A 66 5.14 -1.80 -9.63
N TYR A 67 6.34 -2.34 -9.90
CA TYR A 67 6.82 -3.53 -9.19
C TYR A 67 6.89 -3.28 -7.68
N VAL A 68 7.49 -2.16 -7.28
CA VAL A 68 7.57 -1.76 -5.87
C VAL A 68 6.17 -1.55 -5.30
N ALA A 69 5.28 -0.88 -6.04
CA ALA A 69 3.90 -0.64 -5.63
C ALA A 69 3.08 -1.91 -5.39
N ALA A 70 3.41 -3.03 -6.06
CA ALA A 70 2.73 -4.31 -5.87
C ALA A 70 3.15 -5.01 -4.56
N VAL A 71 4.43 -4.91 -4.21
CA VAL A 71 5.01 -5.63 -3.06
C VAL A 71 5.09 -4.81 -1.78
N SER A 72 5.04 -3.48 -1.88
CA SER A 72 5.15 -2.61 -0.70
C SER A 72 3.93 -2.65 0.23
N PRO A 73 2.65 -2.77 -0.20
CA PRO A 73 1.53 -2.79 0.73
C PRO A 73 1.56 -4.00 1.69
N PRO A 74 1.86 -5.24 1.23
CA PRO A 74 2.05 -6.38 2.13
C PRO A 74 3.16 -6.15 3.18
N ILE A 75 4.30 -5.61 2.74
CA ILE A 75 5.45 -5.35 3.62
C ILE A 75 5.12 -4.26 4.63
N SER A 76 4.52 -3.17 4.16
CA SER A 76 4.06 -2.06 4.99
C SER A 76 3.05 -2.53 6.03
N LEU A 77 2.07 -3.35 5.65
CA LEU A 77 1.08 -3.89 6.58
C LEU A 77 1.71 -4.78 7.65
N LEU A 78 2.71 -5.59 7.29
CA LEU A 78 3.43 -6.43 8.25
C LEU A 78 4.21 -5.58 9.26
N ILE A 79 4.96 -4.58 8.80
CA ILE A 79 5.75 -3.70 9.66
C ILE A 79 4.85 -2.89 10.60
N THR A 80 3.78 -2.32 10.05
CA THR A 80 2.81 -1.52 10.83
C THR A 80 2.08 -2.36 11.87
N SER A 81 1.70 -3.60 11.54
CA SER A 81 1.12 -4.56 12.51
C SER A 81 2.09 -4.90 13.62
N PHE A 82 3.36 -5.11 13.30
CA PHE A 82 4.40 -5.39 14.29
C PHE A 82 4.60 -4.23 15.27
N ILE A 83 4.47 -2.99 14.80
CA ILE A 83 4.61 -1.80 15.63
C ILE A 83 3.34 -1.56 16.46
N LEU A 84 2.15 -1.60 15.85
CA LEU A 84 0.90 -1.10 16.43
C LEU A 84 0.15 -2.12 17.29
N MET A 85 0.18 -3.41 16.96
CA MET A 85 -0.52 -4.42 17.77
C MET A 85 -0.03 -4.52 19.22
N PRO A 86 1.29 -4.48 19.52
CA PRO A 86 1.76 -4.55 20.92
C PRO A 86 1.64 -3.22 21.67
N THR A 87 1.59 -2.07 20.99
CA THR A 87 1.47 -0.75 21.66
C THR A 87 0.03 -0.27 21.79
N VAL A 88 -0.78 -0.46 20.76
CA VAL A 88 -2.12 0.13 20.62
C VAL A 88 -3.23 -0.91 20.72
N GLY A 89 -2.95 -2.16 20.31
CA GLY A 89 -3.94 -3.23 20.25
C GLY A 89 -4.27 -3.91 21.58
N GLY A 90 -3.66 -3.50 22.69
CA GLY A 90 -3.89 -4.09 24.02
C GLY A 90 -3.46 -5.55 24.15
N GLY A 91 -2.74 -6.10 23.16
CA GLY A 91 -2.30 -7.49 23.15
C GLY A 91 -1.20 -7.74 24.18
N SER A 92 -1.39 -8.78 25.01
CA SER A 92 -0.38 -9.22 25.97
C SER A 92 0.97 -9.44 25.30
N PHE A 93 2.08 -9.07 25.98
CA PHE A 93 3.48 -9.31 25.60
C PHE A 93 3.87 -10.79 25.38
N ALA A 94 2.91 -11.71 25.32
CA ALA A 94 3.10 -13.10 24.98
C ALA A 94 3.26 -13.25 23.46
N PRO A 95 4.45 -13.59 22.95
CA PRO A 95 4.73 -13.62 21.51
C PRO A 95 3.82 -14.59 20.75
N THR A 96 3.36 -15.67 21.38
CA THR A 96 2.45 -16.65 20.78
C THR A 96 1.08 -16.08 20.48
N LYS A 97 0.49 -15.28 21.39
CA LYS A 97 -0.81 -14.64 21.15
C LYS A 97 -0.71 -13.54 20.11
N PHE A 98 0.34 -12.74 20.20
CA PHE A 98 0.63 -11.70 19.21
C PHE A 98 0.76 -12.27 17.78
N LEU A 99 1.49 -13.37 17.60
CA LEU A 99 1.62 -14.01 16.29
C LEU A 99 0.29 -14.55 15.76
N VAL A 100 -0.54 -15.13 16.64
CA VAL A 100 -1.87 -15.63 16.25
C VAL A 100 -2.79 -14.48 15.85
N ASP A 101 -2.81 -13.39 16.61
CA ASP A 101 -3.62 -12.20 16.29
C ASP A 101 -3.13 -11.51 15.01
N LEU A 102 -1.82 -11.49 14.78
CA LEU A 102 -1.20 -10.99 13.55
C LEU A 102 -1.62 -11.82 12.34
N VAL A 103 -1.48 -13.16 12.41
CA VAL A 103 -1.87 -14.05 11.31
C VAL A 103 -3.37 -13.97 11.04
N SER A 104 -4.19 -13.91 12.09
CA SER A 104 -5.65 -13.77 11.98
C SER A 104 -6.03 -12.45 11.28
N GLY A 105 -5.40 -11.34 11.66
CA GLY A 105 -5.64 -10.05 11.04
C GLY A 105 -5.07 -9.91 9.61
N LEU A 106 -3.94 -10.56 9.31
CA LEU A 106 -3.46 -10.68 7.92
C LEU A 106 -4.41 -11.52 7.08
N ALA A 107 -4.96 -12.60 7.63
CA ALA A 107 -5.89 -13.48 6.93
C ALA A 107 -7.18 -12.75 6.55
N SER A 108 -7.73 -11.93 7.45
CA SER A 108 -8.95 -11.16 7.18
C SER A 108 -8.77 -10.12 6.06
N ILE A 109 -7.55 -9.64 5.87
CA ILE A 109 -7.20 -8.59 4.90
C ILE A 109 -6.61 -9.16 3.60
N SER A 110 -6.23 -10.44 3.60
CA SER A 110 -5.55 -11.12 2.49
C SER A 110 -6.21 -10.91 1.12
N PHE A 111 -7.54 -10.95 1.05
CA PHE A 111 -8.29 -10.72 -0.19
C PHE A 111 -8.03 -9.32 -0.79
N TYR A 112 -7.92 -8.29 0.04
CA TYR A 112 -7.66 -6.91 -0.40
C TYR A 112 -6.21 -6.73 -0.88
N LEU A 113 -5.27 -7.41 -0.22
CA LEU A 113 -3.87 -7.45 -0.65
C LEU A 113 -3.71 -8.18 -1.98
N LEU A 114 -4.35 -9.35 -2.13
CA LEU A 114 -4.28 -10.15 -3.36
C LEU A 114 -4.91 -9.42 -4.54
N SER A 115 -6.09 -8.82 -4.36
CA SER A 115 -6.76 -8.06 -5.41
C SER A 115 -5.96 -6.84 -5.85
N GLY A 116 -5.44 -6.04 -4.92
CA GLY A 116 -4.61 -4.88 -5.23
C GLY A 116 -3.27 -5.26 -5.89
N ALA A 117 -2.62 -6.31 -5.40
CA ALA A 117 -1.37 -6.80 -5.97
C ALA A 117 -1.58 -7.35 -7.40
N ALA A 118 -2.64 -8.13 -7.63
CA ALA A 118 -2.96 -8.68 -8.95
C ALA A 118 -3.17 -7.57 -10.00
N ILE A 119 -3.91 -6.51 -9.66
CA ILE A 119 -4.12 -5.34 -10.54
C ILE A 119 -2.80 -4.63 -10.82
N THR A 120 -1.98 -4.41 -9.80
CA THR A 120 -0.72 -3.69 -9.94
C THR A 120 0.26 -4.46 -10.82
N TRP A 121 0.36 -5.78 -10.63
CA TRP A 121 1.14 -6.67 -11.48
C TRP A 121 0.64 -6.71 -12.92
N PHE A 122 -0.69 -6.80 -13.12
CA PHE A 122 -1.28 -6.78 -14.45
C PHE A 122 -0.95 -5.49 -15.21
N LEU A 123 -1.03 -4.33 -14.53
CA LEU A 123 -0.64 -3.04 -15.10
C LEU A 123 0.85 -2.96 -15.40
N TRP A 124 1.71 -3.54 -14.56
CA TRP A 124 3.15 -3.63 -14.82
C TRP A 124 3.44 -4.45 -16.08
N PHE A 125 2.89 -5.67 -16.18
CA PHE A 125 3.07 -6.52 -17.37
C PHE A 125 2.59 -5.84 -18.65
N LYS A 126 1.44 -5.13 -18.61
CA LYS A 126 0.93 -4.39 -19.76
C LYS A 126 1.86 -3.25 -20.18
N ARG A 127 2.46 -2.55 -19.21
CA ARG A 127 3.44 -1.47 -19.48
C ARG A 127 4.75 -2.02 -20.03
N GLU A 128 5.23 -3.14 -19.51
CA GLU A 128 6.46 -3.79 -20.00
C GLU A 128 6.29 -4.25 -21.45
N ARG A 129 5.13 -4.84 -21.79
CA ARG A 129 4.78 -5.21 -23.16
C ARG A 129 4.62 -4.00 -24.10
N SER A 130 4.18 -2.85 -23.58
CA SER A 130 4.07 -1.63 -24.37
C SER A 130 5.40 -0.93 -24.63
N ASN A 131 6.40 -1.10 -23.77
CA ASN A 131 7.75 -0.53 -23.96
C ASN A 131 8.63 -1.39 -24.88
N ALA A 132 8.22 -2.64 -25.17
CA ALA A 132 8.92 -3.58 -26.03
C ALA A 132 8.51 -3.50 -27.51
N ASN A 133 7.49 -2.71 -27.84
CA ASN A 133 7.04 -2.40 -29.21
C ASN A 133 7.42 -0.97 -29.57
#